data_AF-A0A7V9JEY9-F1
#
_entry.id   AF-A0A7V9JEY9-F1
#
_cell.length_a   1.000
_cell.length_b   1.000
_cell.length_c   1.000
_cell.angle_alpha   90.00
_cell.angle_beta   90.00
_cell.angle_gamma   90.00
#
_symmetry.space_group_name_H-M   'P 1'
#
loop_
_entity.id
_entity.type
_entity.pdbx_description
1 polymer ?
#
loop_
_entity_poly.entity_id
_entity_poly.type
_entity_poly.pdbx_seq_one_letter_code
_entity_poly.pdbx_strand_id
1 'polypeptide(L)'
;MRRGFALALALALALPAGAAAQEVGPLIRYGKWVLAAGAVSMNLLAARSHGDAEDAFDQIETACFLGDPDRCLLNVEGRYADGEIEGFYQTALHHDRMARRWLILGETALVGAAAMFVWEFTRKTHEPDNIPFEPEFRTLPDGRTRFGVRVPF
;
A
#
# COMPACT_ATOMS: atom_id res chain seq x y z
N MET A 1 -6.31 2.36 24.73
CA MET A 1 -5.98 2.85 23.36
C MET A 1 -6.87 2.27 22.23
N ARG A 2 -7.81 1.35 22.50
CA ARG A 2 -8.66 0.70 21.47
C ARG A 2 -9.89 1.51 20.99
N ARG A 3 -10.27 2.59 21.68
CA ARG A 3 -11.51 3.34 21.41
C ARG A 3 -11.34 4.55 20.47
N GLY A 4 -10.10 5.04 20.29
CA GLY A 4 -9.83 6.20 19.42
C GLY A 4 -9.90 5.86 17.93
N PHE A 5 -9.54 4.64 17.55
CA PHE A 5 -9.50 4.21 16.14
C PHE A 5 -10.88 4.02 15.52
N ALA A 6 -11.87 3.61 16.33
CA ALA A 6 -13.25 3.45 15.88
C ALA A 6 -13.96 4.79 15.59
N LEU A 7 -13.58 5.85 16.30
CA LEU A 7 -14.17 7.17 16.12
C LEU A 7 -13.69 7.85 14.83
N ALA A 8 -12.41 7.62 14.45
CA ALA A 8 -11.85 8.15 13.21
C ALA A 8 -12.47 7.50 11.96
N LEU A 9 -12.80 6.20 12.02
CA LEU A 9 -13.45 5.49 10.92
C LEU A 9 -14.93 5.91 10.75
N ALA A 10 -15.61 6.24 11.85
CA ALA A 10 -17.01 6.70 11.82
C ALA A 10 -17.14 8.14 11.29
N LEU A 11 -16.14 9.01 11.51
CA LEU A 11 -16.19 10.40 11.04
C LEU A 11 -15.96 10.54 9.53
N ALA A 12 -15.28 9.58 8.90
CA ALA A 12 -15.07 9.57 7.45
C ALA A 12 -16.34 9.19 6.64
N LEU A 13 -17.35 8.60 7.30
CA LEU A 13 -18.59 8.13 6.66
C LEU A 13 -19.74 9.16 6.70
N ALA A 14 -19.54 10.32 7.36
CA ALA A 14 -20.63 11.27 7.68
C ALA A 14 -20.55 12.61 6.94
N LEU A 15 -19.87 12.68 5.78
CA LEU A 15 -19.88 13.89 4.94
C LEU A 15 -21.08 13.90 3.98
N PRO A 16 -21.77 15.04 3.81
CA PRO A 16 -23.07 15.10 3.16
C PRO A 16 -22.95 14.80 1.66
N ALA A 17 -23.82 13.89 1.20
CA ALA A 17 -24.07 13.65 -0.21
C ALA A 17 -24.82 14.85 -0.79
N GLY A 18 -24.12 15.76 -1.46
CA GLY A 18 -24.71 16.94 -2.07
C GLY A 18 -23.96 17.35 -3.33
N ALA A 19 -24.42 16.80 -4.47
CA ALA A 19 -24.45 17.38 -5.82
C ALA A 19 -24.21 16.27 -6.87
N ALA A 20 -25.26 15.94 -7.63
CA ALA A 20 -25.20 15.02 -8.75
C ALA A 20 -24.59 15.71 -9.98
N ALA A 21 -23.26 15.68 -10.09
CA ALA A 21 -22.61 15.46 -11.39
C ALA A 21 -22.35 13.94 -11.52
N GLN A 22 -22.07 13.40 -12.70
CA GLN A 22 -21.63 12.00 -12.84
C GLN A 22 -20.25 11.83 -12.20
N GLU A 23 -20.21 11.86 -10.87
CA GLU A 23 -19.01 11.84 -10.08
C GLU A 23 -18.66 10.40 -9.77
N VAL A 24 -17.40 10.06 -10.03
CA VAL A 24 -16.76 8.86 -9.51
C VAL A 24 -17.02 8.84 -8.00
N GLY A 25 -17.81 7.85 -7.55
CA GLY A 25 -18.30 7.81 -6.17
C GLY A 25 -17.16 8.00 -5.15
N PRO A 26 -17.44 8.58 -3.97
CA PRO A 26 -16.42 9.01 -3.02
C PRO A 26 -15.43 7.90 -2.65
N LEU A 27 -15.90 6.65 -2.66
CA LEU A 27 -15.09 5.45 -2.46
C LEU A 27 -13.89 5.37 -3.42
N ILE A 28 -14.07 5.66 -4.72
CA ILE A 28 -12.99 5.54 -5.70
C ILE A 28 -12.11 6.79 -5.67
N ARG A 29 -12.73 7.97 -5.56
CA ARG A 29 -12.04 9.27 -5.52
C ARG A 29 -11.02 9.35 -4.39
N TYR A 30 -11.41 8.90 -3.19
CA TYR A 30 -10.54 8.92 -2.01
C TYR A 30 -9.88 7.57 -1.73
N GLY A 31 -10.54 6.46 -2.03
CA GLY A 31 -10.05 5.12 -1.72
C GLY A 31 -8.73 4.80 -2.38
N LYS A 32 -8.49 5.26 -3.62
CA LYS A 32 -7.20 5.07 -4.31
C LYS A 32 -6.02 5.66 -3.52
N TRP A 33 -6.21 6.81 -2.91
CA TRP A 33 -5.19 7.49 -2.11
C TRP A 33 -5.03 6.86 -0.74
N VAL A 34 -6.13 6.45 -0.11
CA VAL A 34 -6.10 5.70 1.16
C VAL A 34 -5.35 4.38 0.99
N LEU A 35 -5.64 3.64 -0.08
CA LEU A 35 -4.96 2.38 -0.39
C LEU A 35 -3.49 2.60 -0.75
N ALA A 36 -3.16 3.64 -1.52
CA ALA A 36 -1.76 3.98 -1.84
C ALA A 36 -0.96 4.35 -0.58
N ALA A 37 -1.50 5.22 0.28
CA ALA A 37 -0.88 5.58 1.55
C ALA A 37 -0.78 4.37 2.50
N GLY A 38 -1.81 3.51 2.51
CA GLY A 38 -1.83 2.25 3.24
C GLY A 38 -0.69 1.33 2.78
N ALA A 39 -0.53 1.14 1.47
CA ALA A 39 0.53 0.32 0.90
C ALA A 39 1.92 0.80 1.35
N VAL A 40 2.20 2.10 1.26
CA VAL A 40 3.47 2.68 1.73
C VAL A 40 3.67 2.42 3.22
N SER A 41 2.65 2.71 4.04
CA SER A 41 2.71 2.52 5.50
C SER A 41 2.98 1.06 5.88
N MET A 42 2.33 0.11 5.19
CA MET A 42 2.51 -1.32 5.45
C MET A 42 3.89 -1.82 5.02
N ASN A 43 4.46 -1.30 3.93
CA ASN A 43 5.84 -1.62 3.55
C ASN A 43 6.85 -1.10 4.59
N LEU A 44 6.63 0.09 5.15
CA LEU A 44 7.47 0.60 6.25
C LEU A 44 7.36 -0.27 7.50
N LEU A 45 6.14 -0.71 7.85
CA LEU A 45 5.93 -1.64 8.95
C LEU A 45 6.59 -3.00 8.70
N ALA A 46 6.52 -3.51 7.46
CA ALA A 46 7.19 -4.74 7.06
C ALA A 46 8.70 -4.62 7.23
N ALA A 47 9.31 -3.55 6.73
CA ALA A 47 10.74 -3.28 6.85
C ALA A 47 11.18 -3.19 8.32
N ARG A 48 10.40 -2.50 9.16
CA ARG A 48 10.68 -2.41 10.59
C ARG A 48 10.65 -3.79 11.26
N SER A 49 9.58 -4.57 11.04
CA SER A 49 9.50 -5.90 11.61
C SER A 49 10.55 -6.86 11.07
N HIS A 50 11.05 -6.63 9.85
CA HIS A 50 12.17 -7.41 9.33
C HIS A 50 13.46 -7.07 10.08
N GLY A 51 13.75 -5.79 10.30
CA GLY A 51 14.88 -5.36 11.14
C GLY A 51 14.81 -5.91 12.56
N ASP A 52 13.63 -5.88 13.20
CA ASP A 52 13.45 -6.50 14.52
C ASP A 52 13.73 -8.02 14.50
N ALA A 53 13.52 -8.71 13.38
CA ALA A 53 13.85 -10.12 13.21
C ALA A 53 15.36 -10.34 13.03
N GLU A 54 16.02 -9.49 12.25
CA GLU A 54 17.48 -9.49 12.06
C GLU A 54 18.19 -9.22 13.39
N ASP A 55 17.78 -8.20 14.14
CA ASP A 55 18.35 -7.89 15.46
C ASP A 55 18.27 -9.09 16.43
N ALA A 56 17.17 -9.85 16.40
CA ALA A 56 17.02 -11.06 17.20
C ALA A 56 17.93 -12.20 16.70
N PHE A 57 18.14 -12.30 15.39
CA PHE A 57 19.02 -13.30 14.80
C PHE A 57 20.50 -12.97 15.04
N ASP A 58 20.89 -11.70 15.00
CA ASP A 58 22.24 -11.22 15.31
C ASP A 58 22.66 -11.57 16.74
N GLN A 59 21.71 -11.65 17.67
CA GLN A 59 21.98 -12.15 19.03
C GLN A 59 22.34 -13.64 19.04
N ILE A 60 21.72 -14.45 18.18
CA ILE A 60 22.09 -15.86 17.99
C ILE A 60 23.50 -15.93 17.38
N GLU A 61 23.76 -15.18 16.30
CA GLU A 61 25.07 -15.18 15.66
C GLU A 61 26.18 -14.75 16.63
N THR A 62 25.94 -13.69 17.40
CA THR A 62 26.89 -13.21 18.42
C THR A 62 27.13 -14.29 19.48
N ALA A 63 26.08 -14.93 20.00
CA ALA A 63 26.23 -15.96 21.02
C ALA A 63 26.92 -17.23 20.51
N CYS A 64 26.63 -17.65 19.27
CA CYS A 64 27.15 -18.88 18.68
C CYS A 64 28.56 -18.73 18.10
N PHE A 65 28.81 -17.66 17.33
CA PHE A 65 30.06 -17.49 16.57
C PHE A 65 31.10 -16.69 17.34
N LEU A 66 30.69 -15.65 18.09
CA LEU A 66 31.60 -14.82 18.88
C LEU A 66 31.71 -15.30 20.33
N GLY A 67 30.71 -16.05 20.81
CA GLY A 67 30.63 -16.60 22.15
C GLY A 67 31.06 -18.06 22.22
N ASP A 68 30.12 -18.92 22.62
CA ASP A 68 30.35 -20.34 22.87
C ASP A 68 29.52 -21.20 21.91
N PRO A 69 30.16 -21.88 20.94
CA PRO A 69 29.47 -22.72 19.96
C PRO A 69 28.63 -23.84 20.58
N ASP A 70 28.97 -24.34 21.77
CA ASP A 70 28.25 -25.45 22.41
C ASP A 70 26.83 -25.06 22.84
N ARG A 71 26.57 -23.75 23.03
CA ARG A 71 25.23 -23.22 23.32
C ARG A 71 24.27 -23.36 22.14
N CYS A 72 24.81 -23.56 20.94
CA CYS A 72 24.03 -23.59 19.70
C CYS A 72 23.82 -25.00 19.16
N LEU A 73 24.08 -26.01 19.99
CA LEU A 73 23.76 -27.40 19.70
C LEU A 73 22.24 -27.57 19.62
N LEU A 74 21.80 -28.27 18.57
CA LEU A 74 20.40 -28.64 18.41
C LEU A 74 20.12 -29.94 19.16
N ASN A 75 18.94 -30.03 19.74
CA ASN A 75 18.42 -31.25 20.34
C ASN A 75 17.81 -32.19 19.27
N VAL A 76 17.37 -33.38 19.69
CA VAL A 76 16.79 -34.38 18.77
C VAL A 76 15.46 -33.94 18.15
N GLU A 77 14.80 -32.92 18.70
CA GLU A 77 13.59 -32.32 18.13
C GLU A 77 13.90 -31.17 17.16
N GLY A 78 15.17 -30.81 16.95
CA GLY A 78 15.59 -29.72 16.08
C GLY A 78 15.45 -28.32 16.67
N ARG A 79 15.37 -28.19 18.00
CA ARG A 79 15.41 -26.92 18.73
C ARG A 79 16.79 -26.68 19.33
N TYR A 80 17.14 -25.44 19.64
CA TYR A 80 18.35 -25.17 20.40
C TYR A 80 18.26 -25.80 21.80
N ALA A 81 19.36 -26.43 22.23
CA ALA A 81 19.45 -27.02 23.57
C ALA A 81 19.46 -25.94 24.67
N ASP A 82 20.02 -24.77 24.35
CA ASP A 82 19.97 -23.58 25.19
C ASP A 82 18.63 -22.84 25.02
N GLY A 83 17.90 -22.68 26.12
CA GLY A 83 16.59 -22.02 26.12
C GLY A 83 16.63 -20.52 25.83
N GLU A 84 17.75 -19.84 26.08
CA GLU A 84 17.93 -18.42 25.73
C GLU A 84 18.06 -18.26 24.21
N ILE A 85 18.90 -19.09 23.57
CA ILE A 85 19.10 -19.09 22.11
C ILE A 85 17.80 -19.46 21.40
N GLU A 86 17.08 -20.48 21.89
CA GLU A 86 15.75 -20.82 21.38
C GLU A 86 14.78 -19.64 21.52
N GLY A 87 14.86 -18.88 22.62
CA GLY A 87 14.06 -17.68 22.82
C GLY A 87 14.29 -16.60 21.76
N PHE A 88 15.56 -16.33 21.42
CA PHE A 88 15.90 -15.41 20.33
C PHE A 88 15.41 -15.92 18.97
N TYR A 89 15.57 -17.22 18.72
CA TYR A 89 15.09 -17.83 17.48
C TYR A 89 13.57 -17.70 17.31
N GLN A 90 12.80 -17.99 18.36
CA GLN A 90 11.34 -17.83 18.32
C GLN A 90 10.92 -16.36 18.16
N THR A 91 11.71 -15.42 18.70
CA THR A 91 11.51 -13.98 18.53
C THR A 91 11.73 -13.57 17.08
N ALA A 92 12.84 -13.99 16.47
CA ALA A 92 13.12 -13.76 15.05
C ALA A 92 11.98 -14.31 14.15
N LEU A 93 11.52 -15.55 14.41
CA LEU A 93 10.39 -16.14 13.69
C LEU A 93 9.07 -15.39 13.90
N HIS A 94 8.85 -14.80 15.08
CA HIS A 94 7.66 -13.99 15.33
C HIS A 94 7.66 -12.74 14.44
N HIS A 95 8.77 -12.02 14.42
CA HIS A 95 8.94 -10.79 13.66
C HIS A 95 8.94 -11.04 12.14
N ASP A 96 9.55 -12.13 11.66
CA ASP A 96 9.46 -12.53 10.24
C ASP A 96 8.00 -12.79 9.80
N ARG A 97 7.22 -13.50 10.62
CA ARG A 97 5.79 -13.72 10.34
C ARG A 97 5.00 -12.42 10.31
N MET A 98 5.37 -11.44 11.15
CA MET A 98 4.75 -10.11 11.11
C MET A 98 5.14 -9.35 9.84
N ALA A 99 6.43 -9.36 9.47
CA ALA A 99 6.92 -8.73 8.25
C ALA A 99 6.20 -9.25 7.01
N ARG A 100 6.06 -10.58 6.90
CA ARG A 100 5.32 -11.22 5.81
C ARG A 100 3.86 -10.78 5.75
N ARG A 101 3.18 -10.66 6.88
CA ARG A 101 1.79 -10.18 6.93
C ARG A 101 1.68 -8.75 6.44
N TRP A 102 2.56 -7.87 6.89
CA TRP A 102 2.58 -6.48 6.46
C TRP A 102 2.87 -6.33 4.97
N LEU A 103 3.79 -7.14 4.44
CA LEU A 103 4.12 -7.16 3.02
C LEU A 103 2.91 -7.59 2.17
N ILE A 104 2.26 -8.71 2.51
CA ILE A 104 1.06 -9.19 1.79
C ILE A 104 -0.05 -8.14 1.80
N LEU A 105 -0.31 -7.53 2.96
CA LEU A 105 -1.34 -6.49 3.07
C LEU A 105 -0.96 -5.23 2.27
N GLY A 106 0.32 -4.84 2.28
CA GLY A 106 0.84 -3.71 1.50
C GLY A 106 0.72 -3.92 -0.01
N GLU A 107 1.09 -5.10 -0.51
CA GLU A 107 0.93 -5.48 -1.91
C GLU A 107 -0.54 -5.52 -2.33
N THR A 108 -1.40 -6.11 -1.49
CA THR A 108 -2.85 -6.15 -1.73
C THR A 108 -3.43 -4.72 -1.81
N ALA A 109 -3.01 -3.82 -0.91
CA ALA A 109 -3.42 -2.42 -0.93
C ALA A 109 -2.93 -1.71 -2.20
N LEU A 110 -1.69 -1.97 -2.63
CA LEU A 110 -1.12 -1.38 -3.85
C LEU A 110 -1.88 -1.81 -5.10
N VAL A 111 -2.18 -3.12 -5.23
CA VAL A 111 -3.00 -3.66 -6.32
C VAL A 111 -4.39 -3.03 -6.31
N GLY A 112 -5.01 -2.91 -5.13
CA GLY A 112 -6.30 -2.24 -4.98
C GLY A 112 -6.27 -0.77 -5.41
N ALA A 113 -5.22 -0.03 -5.03
CA ALA A 113 -5.04 1.35 -5.46
C ALA A 113 -4.91 1.46 -6.98
N ALA A 114 -4.06 0.62 -7.60
CA ALA A 114 -3.86 0.59 -9.04
C ALA A 114 -5.18 0.28 -9.78
N ALA A 115 -5.94 -0.70 -9.30
CA ALA A 115 -7.25 -1.04 -9.86
C ALA A 115 -8.22 0.16 -9.81
N MET A 116 -8.26 0.91 -8.70
CA MET A 116 -9.11 2.10 -8.58
C MET A 116 -8.67 3.23 -9.52
N PHE A 117 -7.36 3.45 -9.70
CA PHE A 117 -6.85 4.42 -10.67
C PHE A 117 -7.25 4.06 -12.10
N VAL A 118 -7.09 2.79 -12.49
CA VAL A 118 -7.48 2.29 -13.83
C VAL A 118 -9.00 2.41 -14.02
N TRP A 119 -9.79 2.08 -13.00
CA TRP A 119 -11.23 2.22 -13.06
C TRP A 119 -11.68 3.67 -13.25
N GLU A 120 -11.05 4.61 -12.55
CA GLU A 120 -11.34 6.04 -12.70
C GLU A 120 -11.00 6.54 -14.11
N PHE A 121 -9.85 6.13 -14.64
CA PHE A 121 -9.40 6.52 -15.97
C PHE A 121 -10.28 5.98 -17.11
N THR A 122 -10.85 4.79 -16.95
CA THR A 122 -11.69 4.17 -17.99
C THR A 122 -13.12 4.73 -18.06
N ARG A 123 -13.55 5.55 -17.09
CA ARG A 123 -14.82 6.26 -17.19
C ARG A 123 -14.67 7.50 -18.06
N LYS A 124 -15.52 7.62 -19.08
CA LYS A 124 -15.71 8.88 -19.79
C LYS A 124 -16.31 9.89 -18.82
N THR A 125 -15.53 10.90 -18.43
CA THR A 125 -16.08 12.13 -17.87
C THR A 125 -16.96 12.75 -18.95
N HIS A 126 -18.24 13.02 -18.64
CA HIS A 126 -19.08 13.80 -19.56
C HIS A 126 -18.33 15.11 -19.84
N GLU A 127 -18.14 15.42 -21.12
CA GLU A 127 -17.61 16.71 -21.53
C GLU A 127 -18.53 17.78 -20.94
N PRO A 128 -18.02 18.74 -20.16
CA PRO A 128 -18.85 19.81 -19.65
C PRO A 128 -19.45 20.57 -20.84
N ASP A 129 -20.77 20.63 -20.95
CA ASP A 129 -21.49 21.37 -22.01
C ASP A 129 -21.20 22.89 -22.00
N ASN A 130 -20.35 23.38 -21.10
CA ASN A 130 -20.02 24.79 -20.93
C ASN A 130 -18.60 25.19 -21.37
N ILE A 131 -17.83 24.32 -22.03
CA ILE A 131 -16.50 24.68 -22.51
C ILE A 131 -16.66 25.48 -23.82
N PRO A 132 -16.35 26.79 -23.86
CA PRO A 132 -16.54 27.63 -25.05
C PRO A 132 -15.51 27.36 -26.16
N PHE A 133 -14.70 26.31 -26.00
CA PHE A 133 -13.54 25.99 -26.81
C PHE A 133 -13.52 24.48 -27.07
N GLU A 134 -14.07 24.05 -28.21
CA GLU A 134 -13.92 22.66 -28.65
C GLU A 134 -12.61 22.54 -29.44
N PRO A 135 -11.65 21.69 -29.01
CA PRO A 135 -10.42 21.46 -29.77
C PRO A 135 -10.77 20.75 -31.07
N GLU A 136 -10.46 21.39 -32.20
CA GLU A 136 -10.71 20.85 -33.53
C GLU A 136 -9.40 20.36 -34.15
N PHE A 137 -9.35 19.07 -34.46
CA PHE A 137 -8.27 18.44 -35.22
C PHE A 137 -8.79 18.16 -36.62
N ARG A 138 -8.24 18.84 -37.62
CA ARG A 138 -8.51 18.54 -39.03
C ARG A 138 -7.22 18.14 -39.74
N THR A 139 -7.25 16.96 -40.34
CA THR A 139 -6.23 16.54 -41.30
C THR A 139 -6.54 17.21 -42.63
N LEU A 140 -5.61 18.02 -43.12
CA LEU A 140 -5.74 18.67 -44.42
C LEU A 140 -5.44 17.67 -45.55
N PRO A 141 -5.98 17.90 -46.76
CA PRO A 141 -5.70 17.06 -47.93
C PRO A 141 -4.21 16.94 -48.31
N ASP A 142 -3.38 17.88 -47.84
CA ASP A 142 -1.93 17.92 -48.05
C ASP A 142 -1.13 17.15 -46.97
N GLY A 143 -1.81 16.41 -46.09
CA GLY A 143 -1.20 15.60 -45.04
C GLY A 143 -0.78 16.39 -43.80
N ARG A 144 -1.03 17.70 -43.73
CA ARG A 144 -0.76 18.50 -42.52
C ARG A 144 -1.92 18.37 -41.52
N THR A 145 -1.59 18.36 -40.24
CA THR A 145 -2.59 18.45 -39.16
C THR A 145 -2.74 19.89 -38.72
N ARG A 146 -3.96 20.42 -38.76
CA ARG A 146 -4.28 21.73 -38.16
C ARG A 146 -4.92 21.53 -36.80
N PHE A 147 -4.40 22.28 -35.84
CA PHE A 147 -4.95 22.45 -34.50
C PHE A 147 -5.68 23.79 -34.48
N GLY A 148 -6.96 23.77 -34.12
CA GLY A 148 -7.78 24.97 -33.99
C GLY A 148 -8.72 24.85 -32.81
N VAL A 149 -9.34 25.97 -32.45
CA VAL A 149 -10.36 26.03 -31.42
C VAL A 149 -11.65 26.50 -32.09
N ARG A 150 -12.74 25.76 -31.90
CA ARG A 150 -14.07 26.18 -32.33
C ARG A 150 -14.75 26.94 -31.19
N VAL A 151 -15.25 28.13 -31.50
CA VAL A 151 -16.03 28.96 -30.58
C VAL A 151 -17.47 28.99 -31.10
N PRO A 152 -18.45 28.40 -30.39
CA PRO A 152 -19.85 28.54 -30.72
C PRO A 152 -20.29 29.97 -30.36
N PHE A 153 -20.87 30.69 -31.33
CA PHE A 153 -21.49 32.00 -31.17
C PHE A 153 -22.94 31.95 -31.63
#